data_AF-A0A562GMI2-F1
#
_entry.id   AF-A0A562GMI2-F1
#
_cell.length_a   1.000
_cell.length_b   1.000
_cell.length_c   1.000
_cell.angle_alpha   90.00
_cell.angle_beta   90.00
_cell.angle_gamma   90.00
#
_symmetry.space_group_name_H-M   'P 1'
#
loop_
_entity.id
_entity.type
_entity.pdbx_description
1 polymer ?
#
loop_
_entity_poly.entity_id
_entity_poly.type
_entity_poly.pdbx_seq_one_letter_code
_entity_poly.pdbx_strand_id
1 'polypeptide(L)'
;MRETINGGHYPGKDSGAVGATGLQEAVVVRDVMQRVAGYLRAIGHEVLEVQENELYQITDASNEFNSDLFVSIHCNAASSSAAP
;
A
#
# COMPACT_ATOMS: atom_id res chain seq x y z
N MET A 1 -2.89 18.85 3.83
CA MET A 1 -2.15 18.15 2.77
C MET A 1 -2.96 16.90 2.42
N ARG A 2 -2.98 16.54 1.14
CA ARG A 2 -3.68 15.39 0.60
C ARG A 2 -2.67 14.29 0.30
N GLU A 3 -2.77 13.16 0.96
CA GLU A 3 -1.90 12.01 0.66
C GLU A 3 -2.72 10.83 0.16
N THR A 4 -2.17 10.15 -0.85
CA THR A 4 -2.59 8.78 -1.14
C THR A 4 -1.62 7.81 -0.49
N ILE A 5 -2.15 6.93 0.35
CA ILE A 5 -1.42 5.80 0.93
C ILE A 5 -1.92 4.55 0.23
N ASN A 6 -1.04 3.94 -0.56
CA ASN A 6 -1.31 2.71 -1.28
C ASN A 6 -0.73 1.51 -0.54
N GLY A 7 -1.58 0.55 -0.20
CA GLY A 7 -1.13 -0.80 0.12
C GLY A 7 -0.83 -1.54 -1.18
N GLY A 8 0.40 -2.04 -1.35
CA GLY A 8 0.77 -2.82 -2.52
C GLY A 8 -0.07 -4.08 -2.71
N HIS A 9 -0.09 -4.61 -3.94
CA HIS A 9 -0.79 -5.86 -4.30
C HIS A 9 -2.30 -5.84 -3.97
N TYR A 10 -2.98 -6.98 -4.05
CA TYR A 10 -4.42 -7.07 -3.82
C TYR A 10 -4.85 -8.37 -3.10
N PRO A 11 -5.27 -8.31 -1.83
CA PRO A 11 -5.64 -9.47 -1.05
C PRO A 11 -6.67 -10.37 -1.76
N GLY A 12 -6.33 -11.65 -1.89
CA GLY A 12 -7.18 -12.65 -2.54
C GLY A 12 -7.05 -12.74 -4.07
N LYS A 13 -6.27 -11.87 -4.73
CA LYS A 13 -6.00 -11.94 -6.17
C LYS A 13 -4.51 -11.88 -6.49
N ASP A 14 -3.83 -10.88 -5.94
CA ASP A 14 -2.38 -10.72 -5.98
C ASP A 14 -1.86 -10.68 -4.54
N SER A 15 -1.24 -11.76 -4.09
CA SER A 15 -0.77 -11.86 -2.71
C SER A 15 0.47 -11.01 -2.42
N GLY A 16 1.18 -10.57 -3.46
CA GLY A 16 2.59 -10.18 -3.32
C GLY A 16 3.45 -11.32 -2.77
N ALA A 17 4.52 -10.97 -2.08
CA ALA A 17 5.38 -11.92 -1.40
C ALA A 17 4.61 -12.73 -0.34
N VAL A 18 4.95 -14.02 -0.20
CA VAL A 18 4.37 -14.92 0.81
C VAL A 18 5.45 -15.42 1.74
N GLY A 19 5.32 -15.13 3.03
CA GLY A 19 6.25 -15.58 4.06
C GLY A 19 6.10 -17.07 4.37
N ALA A 20 7.05 -17.63 5.13
CA ALA A 20 7.10 -19.06 5.48
C ALA A 20 5.85 -19.59 6.21
N THR A 21 5.09 -18.71 6.86
CA THR A 21 3.84 -19.04 7.56
C THR A 21 2.60 -18.97 6.67
N GLY A 22 2.76 -18.65 5.38
CA GLY A 22 1.65 -18.32 4.46
C GLY A 22 1.14 -16.89 4.60
N LEU A 23 1.78 -16.05 5.41
CA LEU A 23 1.43 -14.63 5.55
C LEU A 23 1.73 -13.90 4.23
N GLN A 24 0.72 -13.22 3.69
CA GLN A 24 0.78 -12.55 2.40
C GLN A 24 1.10 -11.06 2.60
N GLU A 25 2.02 -10.54 1.79
CA GLU A 25 2.38 -9.12 1.74
C GLU A 25 1.15 -8.24 1.62
N ALA A 26 0.25 -8.54 0.68
CA ALA A 26 -0.96 -7.75 0.43
C ALA A 26 -1.83 -7.53 1.68
N VAL A 27 -1.85 -8.51 2.60
CA VAL A 27 -2.58 -8.42 3.88
C VAL A 27 -1.83 -7.56 4.88
N VAL A 28 -0.51 -7.71 4.97
CA VAL A 28 0.34 -6.92 5.87
C VAL A 28 0.29 -5.45 5.49
N VAL A 29 0.50 -5.13 4.22
CA VAL A 29 0.54 -3.74 3.74
C VAL A 29 -0.83 -3.06 3.83
N ARG A 30 -1.94 -3.81 3.78
CA ARG A 30 -3.28 -3.27 4.08
C ARG A 30 -3.40 -2.78 5.52
N ASP A 31 -2.96 -3.58 6.49
CA ASP A 31 -2.97 -3.19 7.90
C ASP A 31 -2.06 -1.98 8.15
N VAL A 32 -0.86 -1.97 7.55
CA VAL A 32 0.06 -0.82 7.66
C VAL A 32 -0.52 0.45 7.02
N MET A 33 -1.10 0.35 5.81
CA MET A 33 -1.78 1.45 5.13
C MET A 33 -2.85 2.08 6.02
N GLN A 34 -3.71 1.26 6.63
CA GLN A 34 -4.78 1.72 7.52
C GLN A 34 -4.26 2.44 8.77
N ARG A 35 -3.16 1.95 9.36
CA ARG A 35 -2.51 2.61 10.52
C ARG A 35 -1.90 3.95 10.14
N VAL A 36 -1.17 4.00 9.02
CA VAL A 36 -0.57 5.24 8.51
C VAL A 36 -1.65 6.27 8.20
N ALA A 37 -2.71 5.85 7.49
CA ALA A 37 -3.84 6.73 7.18
C ALA A 37 -4.55 7.22 8.44
N GLY A 38 -4.77 6.35 9.43
CA GLY A 38 -5.35 6.73 10.72
C GLY A 38 -4.52 7.79 11.45
N TYR A 39 -3.20 7.62 11.49
CA TYR A 39 -2.29 8.58 12.10
C TYR A 39 -2.30 9.94 11.38
N LEU A 40 -2.18 9.94 10.05
CA LEU A 40 -2.18 11.16 9.23
C LEU A 40 -3.49 11.93 9.36
N ARG A 41 -4.63 11.24 9.32
CA ARG A 41 -5.94 11.86 9.56
C ARG A 41 -6.04 12.47 10.96
N ALA A 42 -5.49 11.80 11.99
CA ALA A 42 -5.50 12.30 13.36
C ALA A 42 -4.71 13.61 13.55
N ILE A 43 -3.72 13.87 12.68
CA ILE A 43 -2.95 15.12 12.66
C ILE A 43 -3.47 16.14 11.63
N GLY A 44 -4.66 15.93 11.06
CA GLY A 44 -5.37 16.92 10.25
C GLY A 44 -5.15 16.81 8.73
N HIS A 45 -4.63 15.69 8.24
CA HIS A 45 -4.42 15.47 6.82
C HIS A 45 -5.65 14.82 6.14
N GLU A 46 -5.81 15.05 4.84
CA GLU A 46 -6.82 14.41 4.00
C GLU A 46 -6.19 13.18 3.33
N VAL A 47 -6.62 11.97 3.69
CA VAL A 47 -5.95 10.74 3.23
C VAL A 47 -6.86 9.85 2.41
N LEU A 48 -6.43 9.53 1.19
CA LEU A 48 -6.97 8.46 0.35
C LEU A 48 -6.21 7.16 0.64
N GLU A 49 -6.92 6.13 1.07
CA GLU A 49 -6.40 4.76 1.09
C GLU A 49 -6.81 4.07 -0.22
N VAL A 50 -5.86 3.46 -0.92
CA VAL A 50 -6.14 2.75 -2.17
C VAL A 50 -5.37 1.43 -2.24
N GLN A 51 -6.07 0.34 -2.56
CA GLN A 51 -5.45 -0.97 -2.78
C GLN A 51 -6.27 -1.72 -3.82
N GLU A 52 -5.82 -1.63 -5.07
CA GLU A 52 -6.43 -2.23 -6.24
C GLU A 52 -5.45 -3.17 -6.93
N ASN A 53 -5.95 -4.05 -7.80
CA ASN A 53 -5.10 -5.03 -8.48
C ASN A 53 -4.29 -4.43 -9.62
N GLU A 54 -4.89 -3.49 -10.38
CA GLU A 54 -4.23 -2.89 -11.53
C GLU A 54 -3.60 -1.56 -11.15
N LEU A 55 -2.36 -1.35 -11.58
CA LEU A 55 -1.59 -0.16 -11.25
C LEU A 55 -2.27 1.14 -11.74
N TYR A 56 -2.92 1.10 -12.91
CA TYR A 56 -3.61 2.28 -13.43
C TYR A 56 -4.77 2.73 -12.52
N GLN A 57 -5.51 1.79 -11.90
CA GLN A 57 -6.59 2.13 -10.98
C GLN A 57 -6.06 2.87 -9.75
N ILE A 58 -4.89 2.44 -9.25
CA ILE A 58 -4.21 3.07 -8.11
C ILE A 58 -3.77 4.48 -8.47
N THR A 59 -3.10 4.65 -9.61
CA THR A 59 -2.58 5.96 -10.03
C THR A 59 -3.69 6.92 -10.40
N ASP A 60 -4.76 6.44 -11.05
CA ASP A 60 -5.92 7.25 -11.42
C ASP A 60 -6.64 7.75 -10.18
N ALA A 61 -6.86 6.88 -9.18
CA ALA A 61 -7.46 7.29 -7.90
C ALA A 61 -6.62 8.37 -7.19
N SER A 62 -5.30 8.22 -7.17
CA SER A 62 -4.38 9.23 -6.60
C SER A 62 -4.44 10.57 -7.33
N ASN A 63 -4.52 10.53 -8.66
CA ASN A 63 -4.60 11.72 -9.52
C ASN A 63 -5.95 12.42 -9.36
N GLU A 64 -7.06 11.69 -9.35
CA GLU A 64 -8.41 12.21 -9.13
C GLU A 64 -8.56 12.83 -7.74
N PHE A 65 -7.94 12.23 -6.73
CA PHE A 65 -7.87 12.80 -5.38
C PHE A 65 -7.04 14.10 -5.32
N ASN A 66 -6.25 14.39 -6.36
CA ASN A 66 -5.29 15.49 -6.41
C ASN A 66 -4.32 15.43 -5.22
N SER A 67 -3.68 14.27 -5.04
CA SER A 67 -2.72 14.04 -3.95
C SER A 67 -1.50 14.95 -4.09
N ASP A 68 -1.10 15.58 -2.98
CA ASP A 68 0.18 16.28 -2.85
C ASP A 68 1.36 15.29 -2.77
N LEU A 69 1.11 14.11 -2.18
CA LEU A 69 2.08 13.02 -2.02
C LEU A 69 1.42 11.66 -2.25
N PHE A 70 2.13 10.78 -2.95
CA PHE A 70 1.77 9.37 -3.10
C PHE A 70 2.82 8.49 -2.42
N VAL A 71 2.38 7.60 -1.53
CA VAL A 71 3.24 6.63 -0.83
C VAL A 71 2.70 5.24 -1.07
N SER A 72 3.48 4.38 -1.71
CA SER A 72 3.17 2.96 -1.85
C SER A 72 3.99 2.14 -0.85
N ILE A 73 3.31 1.24 -0.14
CA ILE A 73 3.87 0.42 0.94
C ILE A 73 3.94 -1.03 0.46
N HIS A 74 5.14 -1.59 0.51
CA HIS A 74 5.46 -2.96 0.11
C HIS A 74 6.30 -3.68 1.16
N CYS A 75 6.28 -5.01 1.15
CA CYS A 75 7.16 -5.87 1.94
C CYS A 75 7.97 -6.74 0.99
N ASN A 76 9.18 -6.29 0.66
CA ASN A 76 10.05 -7.01 -0.27
C ASN A 76 10.36 -8.43 0.22
N ALA A 77 10.50 -9.34 -0.74
CA ALA A 77 11.10 -10.65 -0.55
C ALA A 77 12.13 -10.89 -1.65
N ALA A 78 13.23 -11.55 -1.28
CA ALA A 78 14.26 -11.94 -2.21
C ALA A 78 14.63 -13.41 -2.05
N SER A 79 14.86 -14.10 -3.15
CA SER A 79 15.26 -15.52 -3.18
C SER A 79 16.75 -15.75 -2.90
N SER A 80 17.56 -14.69 -2.80
CA SER A 80 18.99 -14.77 -2.51
C SER A 80 19.34 -13.94 -1.28
N SER A 81 20.27 -14.44 -0.46
CA SER A 81 20.85 -13.71 0.68
C SER A 81 21.73 -12.52 0.28
N ALA A 82 21.86 -12.26 -1.03
CA ALA A 82 22.64 -11.18 -1.61
C ALA A 82 21.77 -10.09 -2.27
N ALA A 83 20.45 -10.17 -2.12
CA ALA A 83 19.59 -9.08 -2.56
C ALA A 83 19.83 -7.85 -1.67
N PRO A 84 19.94 -6.64 -2.26
CA PRO A 84 20.21 -5.41 -1.53
C PRO A 84 19.09 -5.02 -0.57
#